data_AF-A0A7C5U889-F1
#
_entry.id   AF-A0A7C5U889-F1
#
_cell.length_a   1.000
_cell.length_b   1.000
_cell.length_c   1.000
_cell.angle_alpha   90.00
_cell.angle_beta   90.00
_cell.angle_gamma   90.00
#
_symmetry.space_group_name_H-M   'P 1'
#
loop_
_entity.id
_entity.type
_entity.pdbx_description
1 polymer ?
#
loop_
_entity_poly.entity_id
_entity_poly.type
_entity_poly.pdbx_seq_one_letter_code
_entity_poly.pdbx_strand_id
1 'polypeptide(L)'
;MALRSSGDAHHRNGYAGSLSRQSEVIFGMRLRFILPLPPSVNHQYYLRNGLLTLSNDAQAYKRSLVKALSKMKANGKLSIASTYLVGHYQQSEMERWQKLRCKRLLSMRYEFFLRSIGARDLDNGVKLVQDAICEALGIDDRDVVEIYMAKRVDKENPRLVVTMKFLDFWDSSGEGSLFCRPEECDTEFDLLSCVKRELQKHAHSKQSGLSTLEELIKRFNWE
;
A
#
# COMPACT_ATOMS: atom_id res chain seq x y z
N MET A 1 21.34 65.89 40.81
CA MET A 1 21.86 64.65 40.20
C MET A 1 20.86 63.54 40.52
N ALA A 2 20.20 63.01 39.47
CA ALA A 2 19.34 61.81 39.35
C ALA A 2 18.49 61.33 40.57
N LEU A 3 17.15 61.49 40.58
CA LEU A 3 16.06 60.69 39.93
C LEU A 3 15.64 59.44 40.76
N ARG A 4 14.44 59.46 41.40
CA ARG A 4 13.15 58.80 41.02
C ARG A 4 13.15 57.27 41.19
N SER A 5 12.09 56.55 41.58
CA SER A 5 10.73 56.82 42.11
C SER A 5 10.08 55.45 42.39
N SER A 6 9.09 55.42 43.31
CA SER A 6 7.76 54.75 43.24
C SER A 6 7.59 53.51 42.36
N GLY A 7 6.92 52.42 42.77
CA GLY A 7 5.68 52.32 43.52
C GLY A 7 4.74 51.34 42.78
N ASP A 8 3.69 50.93 43.49
CA ASP A 8 2.41 50.39 43.00
C ASP A 8 2.13 48.88 42.85
N ALA A 9 1.05 48.56 43.57
CA ALA A 9 0.18 47.40 43.55
C ALA A 9 -0.56 47.19 42.21
N HIS A 10 -1.01 45.96 41.94
CA HIS A 10 -2.43 45.59 41.91
C HIS A 10 -2.72 44.30 41.12
N HIS A 11 -3.72 43.56 41.62
CA HIS A 11 -4.80 42.85 40.90
C HIS A 11 -4.62 41.45 40.27
N ARG A 12 -5.26 40.49 40.96
CA ARG A 12 -6.29 39.48 40.56
C ARG A 12 -6.14 38.59 39.30
N ASN A 13 -6.52 37.33 39.57
CA ASN A 13 -7.34 36.38 38.80
C ASN A 13 -6.78 35.74 37.52
N GLY A 14 -6.85 34.40 37.49
CA GLY A 14 -7.26 33.71 36.27
C GLY A 14 -6.65 32.32 36.04
N TYR A 15 -7.55 31.33 36.00
CA TYR A 15 -7.52 30.14 35.16
C TYR A 15 -6.73 28.90 35.61
N ALA A 16 -7.54 27.96 36.11
CA ALA A 16 -7.42 26.53 35.87
C ALA A 16 -6.96 26.23 34.43
N GLY A 17 -5.98 25.34 34.30
CA GLY A 17 -5.43 24.94 33.01
C GLY A 17 -4.75 23.59 33.11
N SER A 18 -5.59 22.55 33.11
CA SER A 18 -5.35 21.19 32.61
C SER A 18 -3.94 20.62 32.73
N LEU A 19 -3.82 19.64 33.63
CA LEU A 19 -2.93 18.50 33.49
C LEU A 19 -2.90 18.04 32.03
N SER A 20 -1.72 18.12 31.44
CA SER A 20 -1.35 17.57 30.15
C SER A 20 -1.70 16.08 30.10
N ARG A 21 -2.89 15.77 29.55
CA ARG A 21 -3.13 14.47 28.93
C ARG A 21 -2.15 14.35 27.77
N GLN A 22 -0.99 13.75 28.03
CA GLN A 22 -0.18 13.13 26.99
C GLN A 22 -1.13 12.24 26.19
N SER A 23 -1.39 12.66 24.96
CA SER A 23 -2.13 11.93 23.96
C SER A 23 -1.51 10.54 23.80
N GLU A 24 -2.21 9.51 24.28
CA GLU A 24 -1.97 8.14 23.82
C GLU A 24 -2.16 8.13 22.29
N VAL A 25 -1.05 8.08 21.57
CA VAL A 25 -1.06 7.72 20.16
C VAL A 25 -1.55 6.28 20.10
N ILE A 26 -2.81 6.08 19.73
CA ILE A 26 -3.35 4.75 19.43
C ILE A 26 -2.59 4.27 18.20
N PHE A 27 -1.57 3.44 18.39
CA PHE A 27 -0.87 2.80 17.28
C PHE A 27 -1.87 1.94 16.50
N GLY A 28 -2.12 2.29 15.23
CA GLY A 28 -2.92 1.47 14.31
C GLY A 28 -2.54 -0.02 14.37
N MET A 29 -3.55 -0.90 14.31
CA MET A 29 -3.38 -2.33 14.46
C MET A 29 -2.39 -2.88 13.42
N ARG A 30 -1.46 -3.74 13.88
CA ARG A 30 -0.45 -4.40 13.05
C ARG A 30 -0.59 -5.91 13.12
N LEU A 31 -0.57 -6.56 11.98
CA LEU A 31 -0.60 -8.01 11.84
C LEU A 31 0.65 -8.48 11.13
N ARG A 32 1.26 -9.55 11.63
CA ARG A 32 2.48 -10.12 11.05
C ARG A 32 2.25 -11.58 10.69
N PHE A 33 2.46 -11.91 9.42
CA PHE A 33 2.33 -13.24 8.85
C PHE A 33 3.70 -13.77 8.48
N ILE A 34 3.98 -15.02 8.85
CA ILE A 34 5.16 -15.76 8.40
C ILE A 34 4.65 -16.84 7.45
N LEU A 35 5.06 -16.75 6.19
CA LEU A 35 4.52 -17.50 5.07
C LEU A 35 5.63 -18.30 4.39
N PRO A 36 5.30 -19.44 3.74
CA PRO A 36 6.18 -20.01 2.75
C PRO A 36 6.45 -19.00 1.64
N LEU A 37 7.58 -19.12 0.95
CA LEU A 37 7.84 -18.31 -0.23
C LEU A 37 6.78 -18.63 -1.31
N PRO A 38 6.15 -17.62 -1.96
CA PRO A 38 5.29 -17.88 -3.11
C PRO A 38 6.08 -18.50 -4.27
N PRO A 39 5.42 -19.25 -5.19
CA PRO A 39 6.08 -19.80 -6.37
C PRO A 39 6.72 -18.70 -7.23
N SER A 40 7.79 -19.01 -7.97
CA SER A 40 8.45 -18.05 -8.87
C SER A 40 7.61 -17.72 -10.11
N VAL A 41 7.78 -16.53 -10.70
CA VAL A 41 6.99 -16.04 -11.85
C VAL A 41 7.00 -16.97 -13.06
N ASN A 42 8.10 -17.68 -13.32
CA ASN A 42 8.20 -18.67 -14.42
C ASN A 42 7.14 -19.79 -14.36
N HIS A 43 6.41 -19.90 -13.25
CA HIS A 43 5.31 -20.82 -13.05
C HIS A 43 4.06 -20.17 -12.46
N GLN A 44 3.86 -18.84 -12.54
CA GLN A 44 2.70 -18.19 -11.91
C GLN A 44 1.48 -18.06 -12.82
N TYR A 45 1.67 -17.88 -14.12
CA TYR A 45 0.58 -17.69 -15.08
C TYR A 45 0.78 -18.54 -16.32
N TYR A 46 -0.31 -18.97 -16.92
CA TYR A 46 -0.33 -19.58 -18.25
C TYR A 46 -1.52 -19.02 -19.03
N LEU A 47 -1.41 -19.04 -20.36
CA LEU A 47 -2.50 -18.61 -21.24
C LEU A 47 -3.54 -19.73 -21.37
N ARG A 48 -4.80 -19.38 -21.10
CA ARG A 48 -5.96 -20.25 -21.35
C ARG A 48 -6.99 -19.43 -22.10
N ASN A 49 -7.31 -19.84 -23.33
CA ASN A 49 -8.27 -19.13 -24.20
C ASN A 49 -7.96 -17.63 -24.36
N GLY A 50 -6.67 -17.26 -24.45
CA GLY A 50 -6.23 -15.85 -24.55
C GLY A 50 -6.27 -15.06 -23.23
N LEU A 51 -6.69 -15.66 -22.11
CA LEU A 51 -6.70 -15.05 -20.79
C LEU A 51 -5.53 -15.57 -19.96
N LEU A 52 -4.81 -14.66 -19.28
CA LEU A 52 -3.82 -15.03 -18.28
C LEU A 52 -4.53 -15.66 -17.08
N THR A 53 -4.22 -16.93 -16.83
CA THR A 53 -4.77 -17.71 -15.74
C THR A 53 -3.66 -18.10 -14.77
N LEU A 54 -3.92 -18.01 -13.46
CA LEU A 54 -2.97 -18.51 -12.45
C LEU A 54 -2.67 -19.98 -12.67
N SER A 55 -1.42 -20.37 -12.60
CA SER A 55 -0.99 -21.77 -12.64
C SER A 55 -1.60 -22.59 -11.51
N ASN A 56 -1.57 -23.91 -11.66
CA ASN A 56 -2.04 -24.82 -10.61
C ASN A 56 -1.27 -24.60 -9.29
N ASP A 57 0.05 -24.37 -9.35
CA ASP A 57 0.89 -24.13 -8.18
C ASP A 57 0.57 -22.81 -7.50
N ALA A 58 0.39 -21.73 -8.28
CA ALA A 58 0.03 -20.43 -7.74
C ALA A 58 -1.39 -20.45 -7.12
N GLN A 59 -2.33 -21.14 -7.76
CA GLN A 59 -3.66 -21.33 -7.20
C GLN A 59 -3.64 -22.20 -5.93
N ALA A 60 -2.86 -23.29 -5.92
CA ALA A 60 -2.73 -24.16 -4.76
C ALA A 60 -2.13 -23.40 -3.57
N TYR A 61 -1.07 -22.61 -3.82
CA TYR A 61 -0.49 -21.70 -2.85
C TYR A 61 -1.54 -20.71 -2.31
N LYS A 62 -2.23 -19.97 -3.18
CA LYS A 62 -3.26 -18.99 -2.77
C LYS A 62 -4.36 -19.66 -1.93
N ARG A 63 -4.94 -20.76 -2.42
CA ARG A 63 -5.99 -21.51 -1.70
C ARG A 63 -5.52 -22.00 -0.34
N SER A 64 -4.28 -22.48 -0.23
CA SER A 64 -3.71 -22.96 1.03
C SER A 64 -3.61 -21.83 2.07
N LEU A 65 -3.17 -20.64 1.65
CA LEU A 65 -3.10 -19.46 2.50
C LEU A 65 -4.48 -18.99 2.94
N VAL A 66 -5.40 -18.83 1.99
CA VAL A 66 -6.79 -18.40 2.30
C VAL A 66 -7.42 -19.38 3.29
N LYS A 67 -7.31 -20.68 3.06
CA LYS A 67 -7.84 -21.71 3.96
C LYS A 67 -7.22 -21.64 5.36
N ALA A 68 -5.91 -21.47 5.46
CA ALA A 68 -5.21 -21.38 6.74
C ALA A 68 -5.64 -20.13 7.53
N LEU A 69 -5.69 -18.97 6.88
CA LEU A 69 -6.10 -17.70 7.49
C LEU A 69 -7.57 -17.73 7.91
N SER A 70 -8.46 -18.23 7.05
CA SER A 70 -9.89 -18.39 7.39
C SER A 70 -10.09 -19.33 8.58
N LYS A 71 -9.30 -20.41 8.68
CA LYS A 71 -9.33 -21.31 9.85
C LYS A 71 -8.84 -20.61 11.13
N MET A 72 -7.80 -19.77 11.03
CA MET A 72 -7.32 -18.95 12.15
C MET A 72 -8.34 -17.88 12.58
N LYS A 73 -9.10 -17.32 11.64
CA LYS A 73 -10.20 -16.40 11.94
C LYS A 73 -11.33 -17.13 12.65
N ALA A 74 -11.77 -18.26 12.12
CA ALA A 74 -12.86 -19.06 12.67
C ALA A 74 -12.58 -19.61 14.08
N ASN A 75 -11.32 -19.90 14.41
CA ASN A 75 -10.94 -20.37 15.75
C ASN A 75 -10.50 -19.24 16.71
N GLY A 76 -10.68 -17.98 16.32
CA GLY A 76 -10.36 -16.81 17.15
C GLY A 76 -8.88 -16.48 17.30
N LYS A 77 -7.95 -17.23 16.67
CA LYS A 77 -6.50 -16.92 16.71
C LYS A 77 -6.15 -15.68 15.88
N LEU A 78 -7.00 -15.32 14.93
CA LEU A 78 -6.90 -14.09 14.15
C LEU A 78 -8.17 -13.26 14.41
N SER A 79 -8.07 -12.35 15.37
CA SER A 79 -9.14 -11.38 15.66
C SER A 79 -8.73 -10.02 15.12
N ILE A 80 -9.62 -9.44 14.32
CA ILE A 80 -9.53 -8.08 13.83
C ILE A 80 -10.80 -7.40 14.29
N ALA A 81 -10.68 -6.31 15.06
CA ALA A 81 -11.88 -5.60 15.51
C ALA A 81 -12.70 -5.15 14.30
N SER A 82 -14.02 -5.28 14.35
CA SER A 82 -14.93 -5.00 13.23
C SER A 82 -14.76 -3.58 12.66
N THR A 83 -14.33 -2.63 13.49
CA THR A 83 -13.94 -1.26 13.10
C THR A 83 -12.86 -1.21 12.01
N TYR A 84 -12.08 -2.28 11.82
CA TYR A 84 -11.05 -2.41 10.79
C TYR A 84 -11.52 -3.14 9.52
N LEU A 85 -12.74 -3.71 9.49
CA LEU A 85 -13.21 -4.61 8.42
C LEU A 85 -14.33 -4.03 7.54
N VAL A 86 -14.65 -2.73 7.66
CA VAL A 86 -15.77 -2.13 6.93
C VAL A 86 -15.41 -1.92 5.45
N GLY A 87 -15.64 -2.94 4.64
CA GLY A 87 -15.63 -2.90 3.17
C GLY A 87 -16.89 -3.57 2.65
N HIS A 88 -17.47 -3.04 1.56
CA HIS A 88 -18.68 -3.51 0.86
C HIS A 88 -20.03 -2.93 1.33
N TYR A 89 -20.49 -1.88 0.65
CA TYR A 89 -21.92 -1.55 0.51
C TYR A 89 -22.16 -0.83 -0.82
N GLN A 90 -23.30 -1.13 -1.46
CA GLN A 90 -23.75 -0.65 -2.78
C GLN A 90 -23.88 0.89 -2.83
N GLN A 91 -23.87 1.46 -4.04
CA GLN A 91 -23.15 2.72 -4.33
C GLN A 91 -24.08 3.88 -4.73
N SER A 92 -23.89 5.05 -4.09
CA SER A 92 -24.14 6.38 -4.67
C SER A 92 -22.84 7.22 -4.65
N GLU A 93 -22.71 8.18 -5.58
CA GLU A 93 -21.45 8.95 -5.77
C GLU A 93 -21.09 9.87 -4.60
N MET A 94 -22.09 10.33 -3.85
CA MET A 94 -21.91 11.23 -2.70
C MET A 94 -21.49 10.47 -1.42
N GLU A 95 -21.92 9.22 -1.27
CA GLU A 95 -21.46 8.32 -0.19
C GLU A 95 -20.01 7.87 -0.40
N ARG A 96 -19.52 7.85 -1.64
CA ARG A 96 -18.15 7.43 -2.00
C ARG A 96 -17.09 8.30 -1.33
N TRP A 97 -17.26 9.63 -1.35
CA TRP A 97 -16.31 10.58 -0.76
C TRP A 97 -16.37 10.61 0.77
N GLN A 98 -17.56 10.40 1.36
CA GLN A 98 -17.70 10.24 2.82
C GLN A 98 -17.09 8.92 3.31
N LYS A 99 -17.12 7.85 2.49
CA LYS A 99 -16.42 6.58 2.75
C LYS A 99 -14.90 6.74 2.79
N LEU A 100 -14.31 7.57 1.93
CA LEU A 100 -12.86 7.82 1.91
C LEU A 100 -12.32 8.40 3.22
N ARG A 101 -13.13 9.17 3.96
CA ARG A 101 -12.74 9.68 5.30
C ARG A 101 -12.83 8.63 6.42
N CYS A 102 -13.48 7.49 6.16
CA CYS A 102 -13.66 6.40 7.13
C CYS A 102 -13.05 5.07 6.67
N LYS A 103 -12.45 5.02 5.46
CA LYS A 103 -11.79 3.84 4.89
C LYS A 103 -10.43 3.71 5.56
N ARG A 104 -10.19 2.62 6.29
CA ARG A 104 -8.88 2.38 6.90
C ARG A 104 -7.96 1.80 5.84
N LEU A 105 -7.13 2.67 5.28
CA LEU A 105 -6.13 2.32 4.29
C LEU A 105 -5.05 1.43 4.93
N LEU A 106 -4.35 0.68 4.08
CA LEU A 106 -3.39 -0.33 4.49
C LEU A 106 -2.00 -0.04 3.95
N SER A 107 -1.01 -0.31 4.80
CA SER A 107 0.40 -0.42 4.42
C SER A 107 0.84 -1.87 4.59
N MET A 108 1.47 -2.43 3.56
CA MET A 108 1.96 -3.81 3.55
C MET A 108 3.47 -3.86 3.30
N ARG A 109 4.19 -4.45 4.25
CA ARG A 109 5.64 -4.65 4.20
C ARG A 109 5.93 -6.12 3.93
N TYR A 110 6.63 -6.41 2.84
CA TYR A 110 7.04 -7.74 2.40
C TYR A 110 8.55 -7.90 2.58
N GLU A 111 8.97 -8.81 3.44
CA GLU A 111 10.38 -9.15 3.64
C GLU A 111 10.62 -10.59 3.20
N PHE A 112 11.30 -10.72 2.06
CA PHE A 112 11.65 -12.00 1.46
C PHE A 112 12.99 -12.46 2.00
N PHE A 113 12.96 -13.48 2.86
CA PHE A 113 14.15 -14.18 3.32
C PHE A 113 14.46 -15.28 2.31
N LEU A 114 15.49 -15.05 1.50
CA LEU A 114 15.88 -15.87 0.36
C LEU A 114 17.19 -16.60 0.66
N ARG A 115 17.44 -17.70 -0.06
CA ARG A 115 18.70 -18.44 0.08
C ARG A 115 19.93 -17.65 -0.40
N SER A 116 19.73 -16.73 -1.34
CA SER A 116 20.76 -15.82 -1.85
C SER A 116 20.10 -14.54 -2.38
N ILE A 117 20.88 -13.47 -2.54
CA ILE A 117 20.40 -12.16 -3.02
C ILE A 117 19.81 -12.26 -4.45
N GLY A 118 20.39 -13.12 -5.29
CA GLY A 118 20.00 -13.31 -6.69
C GLY A 118 18.88 -14.32 -6.92
N ALA A 119 18.29 -14.92 -5.87
CA ALA A 119 17.41 -16.08 -6.04
C ALA A 119 16.12 -15.79 -6.84
N ARG A 120 15.60 -14.55 -6.80
CA ARG A 120 14.40 -14.09 -7.53
C ARG A 120 14.15 -12.60 -7.34
N ASP A 121 13.25 -12.04 -8.14
CA ASP A 121 12.75 -10.66 -7.96
C ASP A 121 11.78 -10.55 -6.77
N LEU A 122 11.60 -9.32 -6.28
CA LEU A 122 10.82 -9.04 -5.06
C LEU A 122 9.33 -8.96 -5.32
N ASP A 123 8.95 -8.37 -6.44
CA ASP A 123 7.58 -8.22 -6.92
C ASP A 123 6.95 -9.58 -7.27
N ASN A 124 7.78 -10.57 -7.60
CA ASN A 124 7.38 -11.95 -7.86
C ASN A 124 6.58 -12.56 -6.68
N GLY A 125 5.26 -12.62 -6.86
CA GLY A 125 4.32 -13.21 -5.91
C GLY A 125 3.74 -12.24 -4.87
N VAL A 126 4.10 -10.96 -4.90
CA VAL A 126 3.51 -9.94 -4.01
C VAL A 126 2.00 -9.88 -4.21
N LYS A 127 1.54 -9.72 -5.47
CA LYS A 127 0.11 -9.67 -5.78
C LYS A 127 -0.62 -10.93 -5.32
N LEU A 128 -0.04 -12.11 -5.58
CA LEU A 128 -0.63 -13.38 -5.17
C LEU A 128 -0.84 -13.47 -3.65
N VAL A 129 0.13 -12.98 -2.87
CA VAL A 129 0.08 -12.97 -1.40
C VAL A 129 -0.89 -11.89 -0.89
N GLN A 130 -0.87 -10.70 -1.49
CA GLN A 130 -1.80 -9.62 -1.18
C GLN A 130 -3.24 -10.08 -1.39
N ASP A 131 -3.56 -10.60 -2.58
CA ASP A 131 -4.88 -11.12 -2.91
C ASP A 131 -5.31 -12.21 -1.91
N ALA A 132 -4.41 -13.12 -1.51
CA ALA A 132 -4.72 -14.19 -0.56
C ALA A 132 -5.04 -13.66 0.85
N ILE A 133 -4.25 -12.69 1.35
CA ILE A 133 -4.47 -12.08 2.67
C ILE A 133 -5.76 -11.25 2.66
N CYS A 134 -5.92 -10.37 1.67
CA CYS A 134 -7.10 -9.51 1.53
C CYS A 134 -8.39 -10.34 1.41
N GLU A 135 -8.39 -11.38 0.57
CA GLU A 135 -9.53 -12.30 0.41
C GLU A 135 -9.89 -13.00 1.73
N ALA A 136 -8.91 -13.54 2.45
CA ALA A 136 -9.16 -14.23 3.71
C ALA A 136 -9.69 -13.30 4.82
N LEU A 137 -9.28 -12.03 4.79
CA LEU A 137 -9.73 -11.03 5.75
C LEU A 137 -11.08 -10.40 5.38
N GLY A 138 -11.47 -10.45 4.11
CA GLY A 138 -12.63 -9.74 3.57
C GLY A 138 -12.36 -8.26 3.33
N ILE A 139 -11.13 -7.93 2.92
CA ILE A 139 -10.66 -6.56 2.66
C ILE A 139 -10.49 -6.37 1.14
N ASP A 140 -10.80 -5.19 0.63
CA ASP A 140 -10.55 -4.80 -0.77
C ASP A 140 -9.05 -4.53 -0.97
N ASP A 141 -8.39 -5.18 -1.94
CA ASP A 141 -6.95 -5.01 -2.20
C ASP A 141 -6.61 -3.59 -2.67
N ARG A 142 -7.61 -2.82 -3.15
CA ARG A 142 -7.49 -1.39 -3.45
C ARG A 142 -7.28 -0.51 -2.21
N ASP A 143 -7.47 -1.05 -1.01
CA ASP A 143 -7.21 -0.33 0.24
C ASP A 143 -5.74 -0.33 0.64
N VAL A 144 -4.92 -1.14 -0.03
CA VAL A 144 -3.47 -1.13 0.12
C VAL A 144 -2.89 0.03 -0.67
N VAL A 145 -2.48 1.07 0.05
CA VAL A 145 -1.95 2.33 -0.52
C VAL A 145 -0.44 2.45 -0.41
N GLU A 146 0.19 1.62 0.44
CA GLU A 146 1.62 1.57 0.61
C GLU A 146 2.12 0.13 0.56
N ILE A 147 3.14 -0.10 -0.27
CA ILE A 147 3.84 -1.38 -0.35
C ILE A 147 5.33 -1.13 -0.14
N TYR A 148 5.91 -1.79 0.85
CA TYR A 148 7.35 -1.87 1.02
C TYR A 148 7.82 -3.29 0.72
N MET A 149 8.90 -3.44 -0.04
CA MET A 149 9.51 -4.73 -0.34
C MET A 149 10.98 -4.70 0.02
N ALA A 150 11.49 -5.77 0.64
CA ALA A 150 12.91 -5.94 0.86
C ALA A 150 13.37 -7.38 0.73
N LYS A 151 14.60 -7.55 0.23
CA LYS A 151 15.33 -8.82 0.28
C LYS A 151 16.09 -8.94 1.60
N ARG A 152 16.11 -10.15 2.13
CA ARG A 152 16.94 -10.62 3.23
C ARG A 152 17.56 -11.94 2.81
N VAL A 153 18.74 -12.27 3.34
CA VAL A 153 19.37 -13.57 3.10
C VAL A 153 19.22 -14.42 4.36
N ASP A 154 18.60 -15.58 4.20
CA ASP A 154 18.53 -16.64 5.20
C ASP A 154 18.52 -17.97 4.45
N LYS A 155 19.72 -18.58 4.37
CA LYS A 155 19.95 -19.80 3.58
C LYS A 155 19.19 -21.00 4.14
N GLU A 156 19.06 -21.06 5.46
CA GLU A 156 18.53 -22.20 6.17
C GLU A 156 17.00 -22.13 6.26
N ASN A 157 16.44 -20.92 6.42
CA ASN A 157 15.00 -20.73 6.65
C ASN A 157 14.35 -19.77 5.65
N PRO A 158 14.29 -20.12 4.35
CA PRO A 158 13.67 -19.27 3.35
C PRO A 158 12.16 -19.12 3.60
N ARG A 159 11.69 -17.88 3.68
CA ARG A 159 10.31 -17.54 4.04
C ARG A 159 9.94 -16.14 3.58
N LEU A 160 8.65 -15.85 3.52
CA LEU A 160 8.13 -14.50 3.36
C LEU A 160 7.56 -14.03 4.70
N VAL A 161 7.99 -12.86 5.17
CA VAL A 161 7.36 -12.18 6.30
C VAL A 161 6.55 -11.02 5.76
N VAL A 162 5.25 -11.00 6.04
CA VAL A 162 4.36 -9.89 5.67
C VAL A 162 3.91 -9.18 6.92
N THR A 163 4.14 -7.88 7.01
CA THR A 163 3.56 -7.03 8.05
C THR A 163 2.51 -6.13 7.43
N MET A 164 1.27 -6.25 7.88
CA MET A 164 0.16 -5.41 7.47
C MET A 164 -0.15 -4.43 8.60
N LYS A 165 -0.32 -3.15 8.27
CA LYS A 165 -0.67 -2.08 9.21
C LYS A 165 -1.90 -1.35 8.70
N PHE A 166 -2.87 -1.15 9.59
CA PHE A 166 -3.94 -0.18 9.34
C PHE A 166 -3.41 1.23 9.56
N LEU A 167 -3.57 2.08 8.56
CA LEU A 167 -3.13 3.47 8.59
C LEU A 167 -4.20 4.34 9.25
N ASP A 168 -3.76 5.19 10.17
CA ASP A 168 -4.61 6.21 10.79
C ASP A 168 -4.66 7.47 9.92
N PHE A 169 -3.63 7.67 9.09
CA PHE A 169 -3.50 8.72 8.08
C PHE A 169 -2.65 8.21 6.92
N TRP A 170 -3.00 8.62 5.69
CA TRP A 170 -2.21 8.39 4.49
C TRP A 170 -2.04 9.74 3.78
N ASP A 171 -0.80 10.12 3.53
CA ASP A 171 -0.47 11.33 2.79
C ASP A 171 -0.55 11.07 1.29
N SER A 172 -1.69 11.40 0.69
CA SER A 172 -1.87 11.29 -0.76
C SER A 172 -1.10 12.34 -1.56
N SER A 173 -0.52 13.36 -0.92
CA SER A 173 0.25 14.40 -1.62
C SER A 173 1.65 13.93 -2.04
N GLY A 174 2.17 12.89 -1.36
CA GLY A 174 3.52 12.38 -1.59
C GLY A 174 4.63 13.20 -0.92
N GLU A 175 4.31 14.29 -0.21
CA GLU A 175 5.29 15.12 0.50
C GLU A 175 6.01 14.37 1.62
N GLY A 176 5.36 13.35 2.21
CA GLY A 176 5.93 12.46 3.21
C GLY A 176 6.65 11.20 2.67
N SER A 177 6.95 11.13 1.38
CA SER A 177 7.61 9.97 0.76
C SER A 177 8.98 9.64 1.38
N LEU A 178 9.34 8.35 1.42
CA LEU A 178 10.69 7.89 1.78
C LEU A 178 11.71 8.08 0.63
N PHE A 179 11.23 8.44 -0.55
CA PHE A 179 12.06 8.74 -1.72
C PHE A 179 12.30 10.24 -1.79
N CYS A 180 13.37 10.63 -2.48
CA CYS A 180 13.72 12.03 -2.65
C CYS A 180 12.51 12.81 -3.18
N ARG A 181 12.24 13.96 -2.56
CA ARG A 181 11.35 14.96 -3.14
C ARG A 181 11.94 15.45 -4.47
N PRO A 182 11.14 16.02 -5.37
CA PRO A 182 11.66 16.57 -6.63
C PRO A 182 12.87 17.50 -6.42
N GLU A 183 12.86 18.29 -5.35
CA GLU A 183 13.96 19.22 -5.01
C GLU A 183 15.20 18.52 -4.45
N GLU A 184 15.07 17.26 -4.02
CA GLU A 184 16.15 16.41 -3.50
C GLU A 184 16.74 15.51 -4.60
N CYS A 185 16.21 15.54 -5.82
CA CYS A 185 16.75 14.80 -6.95
C CYS A 185 17.98 15.52 -7.52
N ASP A 186 19.10 14.81 -7.65
CA ASP A 186 20.28 15.32 -8.36
C ASP A 186 19.96 15.67 -9.83
N THR A 187 19.03 14.92 -10.43
CA THR A 187 18.56 15.13 -11.81
C THR A 187 17.16 14.55 -11.96
N GLU A 188 16.26 15.30 -12.60
CA GLU A 188 14.93 14.84 -13.00
C GLU A 188 14.86 14.69 -14.53
N PHE A 189 14.23 13.61 -15.01
CA PHE A 189 14.02 13.36 -16.42
C PHE A 189 12.52 13.32 -16.75
N ASP A 190 12.04 14.28 -17.54
CA ASP A 190 10.67 14.27 -18.06
C ASP A 190 10.53 13.25 -19.21
N LEU A 191 10.57 11.97 -18.84
CA LEU A 191 10.34 10.87 -19.78
C LEU A 191 8.87 10.80 -20.22
N LEU A 192 7.93 11.37 -19.46
CA LEU A 192 6.52 11.40 -19.83
C LEU A 192 6.31 12.17 -21.13
N SER A 193 6.79 13.41 -21.18
CA SER A 193 6.71 14.22 -22.41
C SER A 193 7.53 13.60 -23.54
N CYS A 194 8.68 13.00 -23.25
CA CYS A 194 9.49 12.31 -24.26
C CYS A 194 8.75 11.13 -24.90
N VAL A 195 8.14 10.26 -24.08
CA VAL A 195 7.37 9.11 -24.57
C VAL A 195 6.12 9.56 -25.31
N LYS A 196 5.39 10.56 -24.80
CA LYS A 196 4.23 11.14 -25.50
C LYS A 196 4.62 11.61 -26.91
N ARG A 197 5.73 12.36 -27.05
CA ARG A 197 6.25 12.81 -28.36
C ARG A 197 6.65 11.66 -29.28
N GLU A 198 7.30 10.63 -28.75
CA GLU A 198 7.76 9.51 -29.58
C GLU A 198 6.60 8.66 -30.11
N LEU A 199 5.58 8.45 -29.27
CA LEU A 199 4.35 7.78 -29.70
C LEU A 199 3.56 8.61 -30.73
N GLN A 200 3.60 9.95 -30.66
CA GLN A 200 2.99 10.85 -31.66
C GLN A 200 3.59 10.66 -33.05
N LYS A 201 4.92 10.53 -33.16
CA LYS A 201 5.60 10.31 -34.45
C LYS A 201 5.14 9.02 -35.14
N HIS A 202 4.82 7.99 -34.36
CA HIS A 202 4.44 6.67 -34.85
C HIS A 202 2.93 6.52 -35.08
N ALA A 203 2.10 7.49 -34.67
CA ALA A 203 0.64 7.44 -34.82
C ALA A 203 0.16 7.43 -36.27
N HIS A 204 1.01 7.80 -37.24
CA HIS A 204 0.68 7.80 -38.68
C HIS A 204 1.10 6.51 -39.41
N SER A 205 1.79 5.59 -38.74
CA SER A 205 2.14 4.28 -39.29
C SER A 205 0.98 3.30 -39.07
N LYS A 206 0.12 3.11 -40.07
CA LYS A 206 -0.90 2.04 -40.08
C LYS A 206 -0.22 0.67 -40.16
N GLN A 207 0.29 0.18 -39.04
CA GLN A 207 0.56 -1.24 -38.85
C GLN A 207 -0.68 -1.90 -38.23
N SER A 208 -1.20 -2.93 -38.88
CA SER A 208 -2.37 -3.68 -38.41
C SER A 208 -2.13 -4.23 -37.01
N GLY A 209 -2.95 -3.83 -36.03
CA GLY A 209 -2.95 -4.37 -34.66
C GLY A 209 -2.37 -3.47 -33.58
N LEU A 210 -1.88 -2.27 -33.90
CA LEU A 210 -1.44 -1.29 -32.91
C LEU A 210 -2.56 -0.27 -32.64
N SER A 211 -2.88 -0.05 -31.36
CA SER A 211 -3.78 1.04 -30.96
C SER A 211 -3.20 2.38 -31.38
N THR A 212 -4.03 3.28 -31.90
CA THR A 212 -3.57 4.64 -32.23
C THR A 212 -3.14 5.36 -30.94
N LEU A 213 -2.28 6.36 -31.06
CA LEU A 213 -1.91 7.15 -29.88
C LEU A 213 -3.15 7.74 -29.18
N GLU A 214 -4.14 8.21 -29.94
CA GLU A 214 -5.39 8.74 -29.39
C GLU A 214 -6.14 7.68 -28.57
N GLU A 215 -6.16 6.43 -29.06
CA GLU A 215 -6.72 5.30 -28.30
C GLU A 215 -5.92 5.01 -27.04
N LEU A 216 -4.58 5.06 -27.09
CA LEU A 216 -3.74 4.84 -25.91
C LEU A 216 -3.91 5.96 -24.87
N ILE A 217 -3.87 7.23 -25.29
CA ILE A 217 -4.09 8.39 -24.41
C ILE A 217 -5.46 8.30 -23.75
N LYS A 218 -6.51 8.01 -24.53
CA LYS A 218 -7.87 7.88 -24.01
C LYS A 218 -8.05 6.65 -23.12
N ARG A 219 -7.41 5.53 -23.46
CA ARG A 219 -7.50 4.26 -22.71
C ARG A 219 -6.76 4.31 -21.38
N PHE A 220 -5.60 4.98 -21.34
CA PHE A 220 -4.79 5.09 -20.13
C PHE A 220 -4.99 6.43 -19.40
N ASN A 221 -5.90 7.27 -19.88
CA ASN A 221 -6.25 8.56 -19.30
C ASN A 221 -5.02 9.46 -19.04
N TRP A 222 -4.11 9.50 -20.01
CA TRP A 222 -2.85 10.25 -19.95
C TRP A 222 -3.03 11.76 -20.19
N GLU A 223 -4.18 12.33 -19.86
CA GLU A 223 -4.40 13.80 -19.95
C GLU A 223 -3.26 14.55 -19.24
#